data_AF-A0A0M9E6F2-F1
#
_entry.id   AF-A0A0M9E6F2-F1
#
_cell.length_a   1.000
_cell.length_b   1.000
_cell.length_c   1.000
_cell.angle_alpha   90.00
_cell.angle_beta   90.00
_cell.angle_gamma   90.00
#
_symmetry.space_group_name_H-M   'P 1'
#
loop_
_entity.id
_entity.type
_entity.pdbx_description
1 polymer ?
#
loop_
_entity_poly.entity_id
_entity_poly.type
_entity_poly.pdbx_seq_one_letter_code
_entity_poly.pdbx_strand_id
1 'polypeptide(L)'
;MNKLVICAYTLMTCILLNIYCFSIFAETYTEDQYENDNNYTKASFFIVNSKQQMPQIHNFHNKGDVDWVLFYGFANKIYEISAIDLANRCDVVLELYDTDGKTMMLEKPVDTQATEQPEVLPYYFDKQGLYHIKIYHYDMNIFGDNTDYKIDIQIKDGDMPTDITGVITDAISGKRMPNVFVSTDKGREDYSSAGMSNGVFHEAFVGRYYIMDHEPGSTVLSASHQNYSVFSSVIDIREVETIRFDIQMIPDLLLDFSKNSRIDLEDALYALTKVTAESFKKKDTIFFNNSISLKDIILILQLVCDKQPKYRL
;
A
#
# COMPACT_ATOMS: atom_id res chain seq x y z
N MET A 1 -39.37 -74.13 -37.92
CA MET A 1 -38.60 -72.91 -37.62
C MET A 1 -37.15 -73.17 -38.04
N ASN A 2 -36.62 -72.40 -38.98
CA ASN A 2 -35.40 -72.76 -39.72
C ASN A 2 -34.15 -72.50 -38.86
N LYS A 3 -33.26 -73.50 -38.70
CA LYS A 3 -32.09 -73.40 -37.80
C LYS A 3 -31.18 -72.21 -38.12
N LEU A 4 -31.14 -71.77 -39.38
CA LEU A 4 -30.42 -70.57 -39.82
C LEU A 4 -31.00 -69.27 -39.24
N VAL A 5 -32.32 -69.16 -39.11
CA VAL A 5 -32.99 -67.94 -38.62
C VAL A 5 -32.77 -67.77 -37.13
N ILE A 6 -32.79 -68.87 -36.37
CA ILE A 6 -32.51 -68.86 -34.93
C ILE A 6 -31.05 -68.45 -34.68
N CYS A 7 -30.12 -68.96 -35.49
CA CYS A 7 -28.69 -68.65 -35.38
C CYS A 7 -28.40 -67.17 -35.69
N ALA A 8 -29.04 -66.61 -36.71
CA ALA A 8 -28.92 -65.19 -37.06
C ALA A 8 -29.48 -64.27 -35.97
N TYR A 9 -30.62 -64.63 -35.37
CA TYR A 9 -31.20 -63.87 -34.25
C TYR A 9 -30.32 -63.93 -33.00
N THR A 10 -29.77 -65.12 -32.65
CA THR A 10 -28.87 -65.24 -31.49
C THR A 10 -27.55 -64.47 -31.68
N LEU A 11 -27.02 -64.42 -32.90
CA LEU A 11 -25.81 -63.67 -33.20
C LEU A 11 -26.08 -62.16 -33.14
N MET A 12 -27.21 -61.70 -33.66
CA MET A 12 -27.59 -60.28 -33.64
C MET A 12 -27.90 -59.79 -32.22
N THR A 13 -28.54 -60.62 -31.38
CA THR A 13 -28.74 -60.28 -29.96
C THR A 13 -27.43 -60.30 -29.17
N CYS A 14 -26.50 -61.21 -29.47
CA CYS A 14 -25.17 -61.20 -28.84
C CYS A 14 -24.33 -59.98 -29.25
N ILE A 15 -24.42 -59.54 -30.51
CA ILE A 15 -23.74 -58.32 -30.98
C ILE A 15 -24.37 -57.08 -30.34
N LEU A 16 -25.69 -56.99 -30.25
CA LEU A 16 -26.38 -55.87 -29.58
C LEU A 16 -26.14 -55.87 -28.05
N LEU A 17 -26.05 -57.04 -27.41
CA LEU A 17 -25.71 -57.17 -26.00
C LEU A 17 -24.24 -56.81 -25.73
N ASN A 18 -23.32 -57.09 -26.66
CA ASN A 18 -21.92 -56.65 -26.58
C ASN A 18 -21.76 -55.14 -26.84
N ILE A 19 -22.58 -54.55 -27.73
CA ILE A 19 -22.59 -53.11 -27.99
C ILE A 19 -23.19 -52.33 -26.80
N TYR A 20 -24.17 -52.89 -26.08
CA TYR A 20 -24.69 -52.31 -24.83
C TYR A 20 -23.79 -52.59 -23.60
N CYS A 21 -23.02 -53.68 -23.61
CA CYS A 21 -22.04 -53.99 -22.55
C CYS A 21 -20.71 -53.24 -22.72
N PHE A 22 -20.51 -52.53 -23.85
CA PHE A 22 -19.60 -51.39 -23.92
C PHE A 22 -20.24 -50.16 -23.25
N SER A 23 -20.75 -50.37 -22.03
CA SER A 23 -21.06 -49.29 -21.12
C SER A 23 -19.74 -48.66 -20.72
N ILE A 24 -19.43 -47.52 -21.36
CA ILE A 24 -18.63 -46.39 -20.89
C ILE A 24 -17.82 -46.74 -19.62
N PHE A 25 -16.64 -47.30 -19.79
CA PHE A 25 -15.60 -47.13 -18.79
C PHE A 25 -15.19 -45.66 -18.92
N ALA A 26 -15.77 -44.80 -18.09
CA ALA A 26 -15.16 -43.50 -17.86
C ALA A 26 -13.79 -43.81 -17.23
N GLU A 27 -12.71 -43.35 -17.86
CA GLU A 27 -11.40 -43.33 -17.22
C GLU A 27 -11.55 -42.45 -15.98
N THR A 28 -11.65 -43.07 -14.81
CA THR A 28 -11.70 -42.36 -13.53
C THR A 28 -10.27 -42.13 -13.10
N TYR A 29 -9.80 -40.90 -13.30
CA TYR A 29 -8.55 -40.45 -12.72
C TYR A 29 -8.76 -40.15 -11.24
N THR A 30 -7.69 -40.27 -10.45
CA THR A 30 -7.75 -40.04 -9.00
C THR A 30 -8.00 -38.55 -8.74
N GLU A 31 -9.13 -38.25 -8.09
CA GLU A 31 -9.44 -36.91 -7.57
C GLU A 31 -8.39 -36.48 -6.53
N ASP A 32 -8.10 -35.19 -6.46
CA ASP A 32 -7.30 -34.64 -5.37
C ASP A 32 -8.12 -34.54 -4.06
N GLN A 33 -7.50 -33.99 -3.01
CA GLN A 33 -8.06 -33.96 -1.66
C GLN A 33 -9.11 -32.85 -1.43
N TYR A 34 -9.28 -31.93 -2.38
CA TYR A 34 -10.15 -30.75 -2.29
C TYR A 34 -11.51 -30.97 -2.98
N GLU A 35 -11.65 -32.05 -3.73
CA GLU A 35 -12.91 -32.42 -4.39
C GLU A 35 -14.01 -32.79 -3.38
N ASN A 36 -15.28 -32.46 -3.61
CA ASN A 36 -15.84 -31.88 -4.84
C ASN A 36 -16.02 -30.34 -4.76
N ASP A 37 -15.14 -29.56 -5.39
CA ASP A 37 -15.16 -28.09 -5.35
C ASP A 37 -15.54 -27.43 -6.70
N ASN A 38 -16.18 -28.20 -7.57
CA ASN A 38 -16.83 -27.81 -8.83
C ASN A 38 -17.90 -26.70 -8.77
N ASN A 39 -18.09 -26.05 -7.62
CA ASN A 39 -19.01 -24.94 -7.42
C ASN A 39 -18.50 -24.01 -6.32
N TYR A 40 -18.62 -22.70 -6.51
CA TYR A 40 -18.18 -21.68 -5.54
C TYR A 40 -18.68 -21.90 -4.10
N THR A 41 -19.87 -22.49 -3.91
CA THR A 41 -20.42 -22.80 -2.58
C THR A 41 -19.74 -23.97 -1.87
N LYS A 42 -18.94 -24.76 -2.59
CA LYS A 42 -18.14 -25.89 -2.10
C LYS A 42 -16.64 -25.61 -2.20
N ALA A 43 -16.27 -24.36 -2.45
CA ALA A 43 -14.90 -23.97 -2.67
C ALA A 43 -13.97 -24.43 -1.52
N SER A 44 -12.80 -24.93 -1.89
CA SER A 44 -11.77 -25.34 -0.96
C SER A 44 -11.12 -24.12 -0.30
N PHE A 45 -10.95 -24.14 1.03
CA PHE A 45 -10.49 -22.96 1.75
C PHE A 45 -8.96 -22.84 1.77
N PHE A 46 -8.43 -21.69 1.34
CA PHE A 46 -7.02 -21.34 1.42
C PHE A 46 -6.76 -20.37 2.57
N ILE A 47 -5.97 -20.77 3.57
CA ILE A 47 -5.64 -19.92 4.71
C ILE A 47 -4.47 -19.00 4.36
N VAL A 48 -4.81 -17.78 3.94
CA VAL A 48 -3.84 -16.71 3.69
C VAL A 48 -3.04 -16.39 4.96
N ASN A 49 -1.74 -16.12 4.80
CA ASN A 49 -0.84 -15.64 5.87
C ASN A 49 -0.64 -16.65 7.03
N SER A 50 -0.86 -17.94 6.77
CA SER A 50 -0.46 -19.01 7.68
C SER A 50 0.83 -19.67 7.21
N LYS A 51 1.85 -19.73 8.07
CA LYS A 51 3.08 -20.47 7.77
C LYS A 51 2.86 -21.99 7.61
N GLN A 52 1.70 -22.49 8.02
CA GLN A 52 1.30 -23.89 7.88
C GLN A 52 0.52 -24.14 6.60
N GLN A 53 0.01 -23.09 5.96
CA GLN A 53 -0.62 -23.21 4.64
C GLN A 53 0.49 -23.39 3.61
N MET A 54 0.59 -24.58 3.05
CA MET A 54 1.36 -24.84 1.85
C MET A 54 0.47 -24.58 0.62
N PRO A 55 1.04 -24.37 -0.58
CA PRO A 55 0.27 -24.36 -1.82
C PRO A 55 -0.64 -25.59 -1.89
N GLN A 56 -1.91 -25.39 -2.23
CA GLN A 56 -2.84 -26.50 -2.40
C GLN A 56 -2.53 -27.19 -3.73
N ILE A 57 -2.47 -28.52 -3.71
CA ILE A 57 -2.19 -29.34 -4.89
C ILE A 57 -3.52 -29.83 -5.45
N HIS A 58 -3.77 -29.51 -6.72
CA HIS A 58 -5.02 -29.79 -7.42
C HIS A 58 -4.75 -30.53 -8.74
N ASN A 59 -5.77 -31.18 -9.29
CA ASN A 59 -5.75 -31.70 -10.65
C ASN A 59 -7.13 -31.63 -11.33
N PHE A 60 -7.14 -31.47 -12.66
CA PHE A 60 -8.37 -31.65 -13.44
C PHE A 60 -8.64 -33.15 -13.66
N HIS A 61 -9.27 -33.82 -12.69
CA HIS A 61 -9.47 -35.27 -12.69
C HIS A 61 -10.60 -35.73 -13.63
N ASN A 62 -11.55 -34.85 -13.96
CA ASN A 62 -12.69 -35.19 -14.84
C ASN A 62 -12.87 -34.19 -16.00
N LYS A 63 -13.70 -34.58 -16.98
CA LYS A 63 -14.00 -33.71 -18.12
C LYS A 63 -14.77 -32.47 -17.69
N GLY A 64 -14.16 -31.30 -17.94
CA GLY A 64 -14.77 -30.01 -17.63
C GLY A 64 -14.70 -29.65 -16.15
N ASP A 65 -13.73 -30.23 -15.43
CA ASP A 65 -13.44 -29.90 -14.04
C ASP A 65 -13.18 -28.40 -13.86
N VAL A 66 -13.67 -27.89 -12.74
CA VAL A 66 -13.47 -26.52 -12.31
C VAL A 66 -13.19 -26.53 -10.82
N ASP A 67 -12.07 -25.99 -10.41
CA ASP A 67 -11.71 -25.96 -9.00
C ASP A 67 -12.04 -24.58 -8.46
N TRP A 68 -12.82 -24.51 -7.39
CA TRP A 68 -13.11 -23.26 -6.70
C TRP A 68 -12.33 -23.17 -5.40
N VAL A 69 -11.59 -22.08 -5.23
CA VAL A 69 -10.83 -21.81 -4.01
C VAL A 69 -11.39 -20.57 -3.33
N LEU A 70 -11.64 -20.67 -2.02
CA LEU A 70 -12.14 -19.58 -1.19
C LEU A 70 -11.03 -19.10 -0.24
N PHE A 71 -10.87 -17.79 -0.10
CA PHE A 71 -9.89 -17.23 0.83
C PHE A 71 -10.39 -15.95 1.47
N TYR A 72 -9.83 -15.62 2.64
CA TYR A 72 -10.09 -14.34 3.27
C TYR A 72 -9.12 -13.27 2.75
N GLY A 73 -9.67 -12.34 1.97
CA GLY A 73 -8.99 -11.12 1.55
C GLY A 73 -9.05 -10.08 2.66
N PHE A 74 -7.88 -9.62 3.13
CA PHE A 74 -7.79 -8.48 4.02
C PHE A 74 -7.90 -7.18 3.20
N ALA A 75 -8.61 -6.20 3.73
CA ALA A 75 -8.69 -4.88 3.10
C ALA A 75 -7.30 -4.23 3.01
N ASN A 76 -7.10 -3.42 1.99
CA ASN A 76 -5.89 -2.62 1.75
C ASN A 76 -4.62 -3.48 1.66
N LYS A 77 -4.72 -4.67 1.05
CA LYS A 77 -3.61 -5.58 0.82
C LYS A 77 -3.51 -5.97 -0.64
N ILE A 78 -2.28 -6.12 -1.13
CA ILE A 78 -1.99 -6.67 -2.45
C ILE A 78 -1.68 -8.16 -2.28
N TYR A 79 -2.34 -8.94 -3.11
CA TYR A 79 -2.17 -10.37 -3.20
C TYR A 79 -1.49 -10.71 -4.51
N GLU A 80 -0.65 -11.73 -4.49
CA GLU A 80 -0.33 -12.52 -5.68
C GLU A 80 -1.01 -13.87 -5.51
N ILE A 81 -1.90 -14.14 -6.44
CA ILE A 81 -2.65 -15.37 -6.57
C ILE A 81 -2.03 -16.08 -7.77
N SER A 82 -1.43 -17.24 -7.56
CA SER A 82 -0.68 -17.91 -8.62
C SER A 82 -0.99 -19.40 -8.72
N ALA A 83 -1.14 -19.87 -9.95
CA ALA A 83 -1.08 -21.28 -10.29
C ALA A 83 0.35 -21.60 -10.74
N ILE A 84 1.03 -22.49 -10.04
CA ILE A 84 2.44 -22.84 -10.22
C ILE A 84 2.63 -24.35 -10.29
N ASP A 85 3.84 -24.80 -10.64
CA ASP A 85 4.20 -26.22 -10.76
C ASP A 85 3.23 -27.02 -11.65
N LEU A 86 2.80 -26.42 -12.78
CA LEU A 86 1.89 -27.05 -13.74
C LEU A 86 2.56 -28.25 -14.43
N ALA A 87 1.83 -29.36 -14.51
CA ALA A 87 2.23 -30.53 -15.29
C ALA A 87 2.08 -30.29 -16.81
N ASN A 88 2.65 -31.19 -17.61
CA ASN A 88 2.82 -30.99 -19.07
C ASN A 88 1.53 -30.95 -19.90
N ARG A 89 0.40 -31.41 -19.36
CA ARG A 89 -0.92 -31.31 -19.99
C ARG A 89 -1.80 -30.27 -19.30
N CYS A 90 -1.24 -29.44 -18.43
CA CYS A 90 -1.96 -28.44 -17.67
C CYS A 90 -1.75 -27.05 -18.28
N ASP A 91 -2.87 -26.40 -18.64
CA ASP A 91 -2.98 -25.03 -19.10
C ASP A 91 -4.10 -24.36 -18.30
N VAL A 92 -3.71 -23.65 -17.23
CA VAL A 92 -4.62 -23.12 -16.23
C VAL A 92 -5.16 -21.76 -16.67
N VAL A 93 -6.44 -21.52 -16.39
CA VAL A 93 -7.08 -20.20 -16.48
C VAL A 93 -7.62 -19.80 -15.11
N LEU A 94 -7.37 -18.56 -14.70
CA LEU A 94 -7.83 -18.00 -13.42
C LEU A 94 -8.90 -16.91 -13.63
N GLU A 95 -9.97 -16.99 -12.82
CA GLU A 95 -10.94 -15.92 -12.64
C GLU A 95 -11.06 -15.56 -11.16
N LEU A 96 -11.16 -14.26 -10.83
CA LEU A 96 -11.40 -13.76 -9.47
C LEU A 96 -12.83 -13.24 -9.33
N TYR A 97 -13.50 -13.66 -8.27
CA TYR A 97 -14.88 -13.35 -7.95
C TYR A 97 -15.01 -12.68 -6.57
N ASP A 98 -15.97 -11.76 -6.46
CA ASP A 98 -16.32 -11.04 -5.23
C ASP A 98 -16.92 -11.98 -4.18
N THR A 99 -17.28 -11.41 -3.03
CA THR A 99 -17.81 -12.07 -1.84
C THR A 99 -19.15 -12.79 -2.03
N ASP A 100 -19.85 -12.54 -3.13
CA ASP A 100 -21.07 -13.27 -3.51
C ASP A 100 -20.78 -14.57 -4.30
N GLY A 101 -19.52 -14.79 -4.71
CA GLY A 101 -19.06 -15.91 -5.53
C GLY A 101 -19.59 -15.92 -6.96
N LYS A 102 -20.17 -14.81 -7.43
CA LYS A 102 -20.84 -14.70 -8.75
C LYS A 102 -20.41 -13.49 -9.55
N THR A 103 -20.00 -12.42 -8.88
CA THR A 103 -19.56 -11.19 -9.53
C THR A 103 -18.07 -11.31 -9.85
N MET A 104 -17.74 -11.48 -11.14
CA MET A 104 -16.34 -11.48 -11.59
C MET A 104 -15.75 -10.08 -11.44
N MET A 105 -14.55 -10.01 -10.85
CA MET A 105 -13.89 -8.76 -10.50
C MET A 105 -12.84 -8.31 -11.53
N LEU A 106 -12.47 -9.18 -12.47
CA LEU A 106 -11.54 -8.88 -13.56
C LEU A 106 -12.31 -8.58 -14.84
N GLU A 107 -11.75 -7.74 -15.72
CA GLU A 107 -12.32 -7.49 -17.04
C GLU A 107 -12.24 -8.72 -17.96
N LYS A 108 -11.21 -9.56 -17.75
CA LYS A 108 -10.97 -10.81 -18.49
C LYS A 108 -10.26 -11.83 -17.59
N PRO A 109 -10.36 -13.14 -17.89
CA PRO A 109 -9.58 -14.17 -17.21
C PRO A 109 -8.07 -13.98 -17.38
N VAL A 110 -7.29 -14.51 -16.43
CA VAL A 110 -5.82 -14.58 -16.51
C VAL A 110 -5.43 -15.91 -17.13
N ASP A 111 -4.69 -15.82 -18.24
CA ASP A 111 -4.32 -16.94 -19.11
C ASP A 111 -3.10 -16.53 -19.94
N THR A 112 -1.95 -17.18 -19.72
CA THR A 112 -0.71 -17.00 -20.49
C THR A 112 -0.73 -17.72 -21.84
N GLN A 113 -1.77 -18.53 -22.10
CA GLN A 113 -2.03 -19.28 -23.32
C GLN A 113 -0.93 -20.29 -23.65
N ALA A 114 -0.33 -20.88 -22.61
CA ALA A 114 0.78 -21.81 -22.74
C ALA A 114 0.81 -22.85 -21.61
N THR A 115 0.89 -24.12 -21.99
CA THR A 115 1.10 -25.23 -21.05
C THR A 115 2.41 -25.08 -20.27
N GLU A 116 2.42 -25.58 -19.03
CA GLU A 116 3.58 -25.55 -18.11
C GLU A 116 4.04 -24.14 -17.67
N GLN A 117 3.32 -23.08 -18.07
CA GLN A 117 3.60 -21.72 -17.60
C GLN A 117 2.77 -21.39 -16.36
N PRO A 118 3.35 -20.71 -15.36
CA PRO A 118 2.58 -20.28 -14.21
C PRO A 118 1.62 -19.15 -14.59
N GLU A 119 0.41 -19.21 -14.04
CA GLU A 119 -0.52 -18.08 -14.06
C GLU A 119 -0.32 -17.23 -12.81
N VAL A 120 -0.23 -15.91 -12.97
CA VAL A 120 0.03 -14.98 -11.86
C VAL A 120 -0.95 -13.81 -11.94
N LEU A 121 -1.76 -13.66 -10.89
CA LEU A 121 -2.75 -12.60 -10.72
C LEU A 121 -2.36 -11.72 -9.52
N PRO A 122 -1.77 -10.53 -9.75
CA PRO A 122 -1.67 -9.51 -8.73
C PRO A 122 -3.04 -8.81 -8.56
N TYR A 123 -3.52 -8.68 -7.31
CA TYR A 123 -4.81 -8.03 -7.03
C TYR A 123 -4.83 -7.25 -5.72
N TYR A 124 -5.46 -6.07 -5.73
CA TYR A 124 -5.66 -5.21 -4.54
C TYR A 124 -7.11 -5.26 -4.08
N PHE A 125 -7.34 -5.51 -2.79
CA PHE A 125 -8.68 -5.56 -2.21
C PHE A 125 -9.00 -4.31 -1.38
N ASP A 126 -9.95 -3.48 -1.83
CA ASP A 126 -10.43 -2.29 -1.10
C ASP A 126 -11.22 -2.65 0.17
N LYS A 127 -11.79 -3.85 0.22
CA LYS A 127 -12.65 -4.32 1.29
C LYS A 127 -12.20 -5.69 1.74
N GLN A 128 -12.39 -5.97 3.02
CA GLN A 128 -12.15 -7.30 3.55
C GLN A 128 -13.34 -8.19 3.27
N GLY A 129 -13.10 -9.47 2.98
CA GLY A 129 -14.16 -10.38 2.58
C GLY A 129 -13.65 -11.78 2.23
N LEU A 130 -14.60 -12.68 2.05
CA LEU A 130 -14.35 -14.03 1.54
C LEU A 130 -14.45 -14.02 0.01
N TYR A 131 -13.32 -13.98 -0.67
CA TYR A 131 -13.23 -13.92 -2.13
C TYR A 131 -13.03 -15.31 -2.71
N HIS A 132 -13.41 -15.49 -3.98
CA HIS A 132 -13.37 -16.78 -4.65
C HIS A 132 -12.47 -16.72 -5.89
N ILE A 133 -11.65 -17.74 -6.08
CA ILE A 133 -10.93 -18.01 -7.32
C ILE A 133 -11.58 -19.20 -7.98
N LYS A 134 -11.83 -19.06 -9.28
CA LYS A 134 -12.23 -20.17 -10.12
C LYS A 134 -11.04 -20.51 -11.01
N ILE A 135 -10.65 -21.77 -10.97
CA ILE A 135 -9.56 -22.33 -11.74
C ILE A 135 -10.14 -23.36 -12.71
N TYR A 136 -9.73 -23.33 -13.96
CA TYR A 136 -10.15 -24.33 -14.94
C TYR A 136 -9.11 -24.51 -16.05
N HIS A 137 -9.20 -25.61 -16.78
CA HIS A 137 -8.33 -25.87 -17.92
C HIS A 137 -8.77 -25.09 -19.17
N TYR A 138 -7.84 -24.46 -19.90
CA TYR A 138 -8.14 -23.72 -21.13
C TYR A 138 -8.95 -24.55 -22.14
N ASP A 139 -8.52 -25.79 -22.41
CA ASP A 139 -9.32 -26.81 -23.11
C ASP A 139 -10.04 -27.74 -22.12
N MET A 140 -11.34 -27.53 -21.94
CA MET A 140 -12.21 -28.33 -21.05
C MET A 140 -12.33 -29.83 -21.42
N ASN A 141 -11.71 -30.28 -22.51
CA ASN A 141 -11.64 -31.70 -22.88
C ASN A 141 -10.32 -32.36 -22.41
N ILE A 142 -9.38 -31.61 -21.84
CA ILE A 142 -8.14 -32.13 -21.27
C ILE A 142 -8.34 -32.33 -19.77
N PHE A 143 -8.15 -33.57 -19.33
CA PHE A 143 -8.26 -34.01 -17.94
C PHE A 143 -7.41 -35.26 -17.72
N GLY A 144 -7.24 -35.64 -16.46
CA GLY A 144 -6.60 -36.86 -16.01
C GLY A 144 -5.09 -36.73 -15.81
N ASP A 145 -4.33 -37.77 -16.18
CA ASP A 145 -2.90 -37.80 -15.85
C ASP A 145 -2.14 -36.58 -16.38
N ASN A 146 -1.29 -35.99 -15.53
CA ASN A 146 -0.43 -34.84 -15.82
C ASN A 146 -1.20 -33.52 -16.06
N THR A 147 -2.37 -33.35 -15.44
CA THR A 147 -3.07 -32.05 -15.32
C THR A 147 -2.93 -31.44 -13.92
N ASP A 148 -1.93 -31.88 -13.16
CA ASP A 148 -1.65 -31.39 -11.81
C ASP A 148 -1.14 -29.94 -11.84
N TYR A 149 -1.47 -29.19 -10.79
CA TYR A 149 -0.95 -27.85 -10.54
C TYR A 149 -1.02 -27.52 -9.05
N LYS A 150 -0.43 -26.39 -8.66
CA LYS A 150 -0.55 -25.85 -7.29
C LYS A 150 -1.10 -24.46 -7.32
N ILE A 151 -2.07 -24.18 -6.46
CA ILE A 151 -2.53 -22.80 -6.19
C ILE A 151 -1.82 -22.28 -4.94
N ASP A 152 -1.27 -21.08 -5.03
CA ASP A 152 -0.71 -20.34 -3.91
C ASP A 152 -1.29 -18.93 -3.86
N ILE A 153 -1.59 -18.47 -2.65
CA ILE A 153 -2.18 -17.15 -2.41
C ILE A 153 -1.33 -16.47 -1.34
N GLN A 154 -0.52 -15.51 -1.78
CA GLN A 154 0.41 -14.80 -0.93
C GLN A 154 0.06 -13.32 -0.88
N ILE A 155 0.24 -12.71 0.28
CA ILE A 155 0.25 -11.25 0.37
C ILE A 155 1.60 -10.80 -0.18
N LYS A 156 1.59 -10.12 -1.33
CA LYS A 156 2.76 -9.43 -1.89
C LYS A 156 2.66 -7.97 -1.49
N ASP A 157 2.86 -7.71 -0.20
CA ASP A 157 3.13 -6.34 0.21
C ASP A 157 4.55 -5.97 -0.29
N GLY A 158 4.63 -5.53 -1.56
CA GLY A 158 5.86 -5.16 -2.28
C GLY A 158 5.75 -3.88 -3.11
N ASP A 159 4.61 -3.18 -3.06
CA ASP A 159 4.46 -1.75 -3.40
C ASP A 159 3.68 -1.13 -2.23
N MET A 160 4.39 -0.90 -1.13
CA MET A 160 3.76 -0.49 0.12
C MET A 160 3.51 1.03 0.15
N PRO A 161 2.30 1.50 0.51
CA PRO A 161 2.17 2.75 1.23
C PRO A 161 3.13 2.77 2.42
N THR A 162 4.12 3.64 2.36
CA THR A 162 5.03 3.87 3.49
C THR A 162 4.53 5.09 4.25
N ASP A 163 4.57 5.00 5.57
CA ASP A 163 4.18 6.12 6.41
C ASP A 163 5.41 6.96 6.72
N ILE A 164 5.27 8.27 6.58
CA ILE A 164 6.29 9.22 7.08
C ILE A 164 5.79 9.72 8.41
N THR A 165 6.56 9.50 9.47
CA THR A 165 6.26 10.03 10.79
C THR A 165 7.43 10.81 11.34
N GLY A 166 7.17 11.65 12.32
CA GLY A 166 8.22 12.38 13.01
C GLY A 166 7.64 13.28 14.06
N VAL A 167 8.54 13.98 14.74
CA VAL A 167 8.18 15.06 15.66
C VAL A 167 8.67 16.37 15.08
N ILE A 168 7.82 17.40 15.14
CA ILE A 168 8.18 18.76 14.78
C ILE A 168 8.51 19.55 16.04
N THR A 169 9.68 20.17 16.06
CA THR A 169 10.13 21.03 17.14
C THR A 169 10.55 22.41 16.65
N ASP A 170 10.46 23.38 17.54
CA ASP A 170 11.05 24.70 17.37
C ASP A 170 12.58 24.59 17.54
N ALA A 171 13.34 25.05 16.56
CA ALA A 171 14.79 24.89 16.51
C ALA A 171 15.54 25.61 17.65
N ILE A 172 14.93 26.65 18.26
CA ILE A 172 15.57 27.48 19.29
C ILE A 172 15.23 26.95 20.68
N SER A 173 13.94 26.78 20.96
CA SER A 173 13.43 26.36 22.27
C SER A 173 13.41 24.85 22.46
N GLY A 174 13.50 24.07 21.38
CA GLY A 174 13.36 22.61 21.39
C GLY A 174 11.95 22.13 21.71
N LYS A 175 10.97 23.03 21.88
CA LYS A 175 9.60 22.67 22.22
C LYS A 175 8.91 22.04 21.02
N ARG A 176 8.06 21.03 21.30
CA ARG A 176 7.25 20.38 20.27
C ARG A 176 6.17 21.34 19.76
N MET A 177 5.96 21.35 18.45
CA MET A 177 5.09 22.29 17.78
C MET A 177 3.83 21.60 17.23
N PRO A 178 2.65 21.84 17.81
CA PRO A 178 1.38 21.36 17.25
C PRO A 178 0.88 22.24 16.10
N ASN A 179 -0.06 21.73 15.32
CA ASN A 179 -0.75 22.41 14.22
C ASN A 179 0.17 22.92 13.09
N VAL A 180 1.33 22.30 12.91
CA VAL A 180 2.21 22.58 11.77
C VAL A 180 1.70 21.80 10.57
N PHE A 181 1.50 22.46 9.44
CA PHE A 181 1.09 21.81 8.19
C PHE A 181 2.30 21.13 7.56
N VAL A 182 2.18 19.84 7.26
CA VAL A 182 3.22 19.01 6.64
C VAL A 182 2.69 18.45 5.35
N SER A 183 3.50 18.45 4.29
CA SER A 183 3.09 17.92 2.98
C SER A 183 4.26 17.34 2.21
N THR A 184 3.95 16.54 1.19
CA THR A 184 4.91 16.10 0.19
C THR A 184 4.56 16.63 -1.20
N ASP A 185 5.54 16.67 -2.11
CA ASP A 185 5.32 17.02 -3.52
C ASP A 185 4.47 15.98 -4.29
N LYS A 186 4.15 14.86 -3.65
CA LYS A 186 3.19 13.84 -4.13
C LYS A 186 1.76 14.10 -3.66
N GLY A 187 1.49 15.24 -3.02
CA GLY A 187 0.14 15.64 -2.61
C GLY A 187 -0.38 14.90 -1.37
N ARG A 188 0.50 14.30 -0.57
CA ARG A 188 0.16 13.77 0.75
C ARG A 188 0.36 14.84 1.81
N GLU A 189 -0.50 14.89 2.81
CA GLU A 189 -0.53 15.97 3.80
C GLU A 189 -0.98 15.51 5.18
N ASP A 190 -0.55 16.23 6.22
CA ASP A 190 -0.99 16.06 7.60
C ASP A 190 -0.79 17.36 8.41
N TYR A 191 -1.36 17.43 9.62
CA TYR A 191 -1.05 18.44 10.62
C TYR A 191 -0.44 17.81 11.86
N SER A 192 0.63 18.40 12.38
CA SER A 192 1.23 17.92 13.62
C SER A 192 0.22 17.99 14.79
N SER A 193 0.14 16.92 15.58
CA SER A 193 -0.91 16.75 16.59
C SER A 193 -0.80 17.76 17.73
N ALA A 194 -1.95 18.25 18.19
CA ALA A 194 -2.09 19.02 19.42
C ALA A 194 -1.97 18.17 20.70
N GLY A 195 -1.75 16.86 20.58
CA GLY A 195 -1.63 15.93 21.69
C GLY A 195 -2.96 15.32 22.15
N MET A 196 -4.07 15.57 21.45
CA MET A 196 -5.37 15.02 21.81
C MET A 196 -5.60 13.66 21.11
N SER A 197 -5.96 12.63 21.88
CA SER A 197 -6.38 11.33 21.35
C SER A 197 -7.56 10.81 22.17
N ASN A 198 -8.67 10.46 21.51
CA ASN A 198 -9.91 9.99 22.17
C ASN A 198 -10.40 10.88 23.32
N GLY A 199 -10.25 12.20 23.20
CA GLY A 199 -10.64 13.17 24.23
C GLY A 199 -9.69 13.27 25.43
N VAL A 200 -8.56 12.56 25.41
CA VAL A 200 -7.52 12.59 26.44
C VAL A 200 -6.26 13.28 25.89
N PHE A 201 -5.66 14.14 26.71
CA PHE A 201 -4.41 14.82 26.36
C PHE A 201 -3.20 13.92 26.67
N HIS A 202 -2.33 13.78 25.68
CA HIS A 202 -1.06 13.06 25.73
C HIS A 202 0.07 13.96 25.26
N GLU A 203 0.89 14.45 26.20
CA GLU A 203 2.05 15.30 25.89
C GLU A 203 3.00 14.64 24.88
N ALA A 204 3.14 13.31 24.94
CA ALA A 204 3.97 12.53 24.04
C ALA A 204 3.54 12.59 22.57
N PHE A 205 2.29 12.99 22.27
CA PHE A 205 1.77 13.13 20.91
C PHE A 205 1.87 14.54 20.36
N VAL A 206 2.08 15.55 21.21
CA VAL A 206 2.25 16.94 20.77
C VAL A 206 3.37 17.02 19.73
N GLY A 207 3.08 17.66 18.60
CA GLY A 207 4.00 17.87 17.49
C GLY A 207 4.32 16.63 16.66
N ARG A 208 3.70 15.47 16.91
CA ARG A 208 3.84 14.31 16.01
C ARG A 208 3.03 14.51 14.73
N TYR A 209 3.58 14.12 13.60
CA TYR A 209 2.86 14.05 12.33
C TYR A 209 2.94 12.62 11.76
N TYR A 210 2.02 12.31 10.85
CA TYR A 210 1.85 11.01 10.21
C TYR A 210 1.27 11.18 8.80
N ILE A 211 2.15 11.18 7.79
CA ILE A 211 1.73 11.16 6.39
C ILE A 211 1.51 9.70 6.00
N MET A 212 0.24 9.37 5.75
CA MET A 212 -0.18 8.04 5.36
C MET A 212 0.01 7.79 3.88
N ASP A 213 0.26 6.53 3.55
CA ASP A 213 0.17 6.00 2.21
C ASP A 213 1.05 6.70 1.17
N HIS A 214 2.30 6.96 1.53
CA HIS A 214 3.26 7.58 0.63
C HIS A 214 3.93 6.52 -0.27
N GLU A 215 3.98 6.81 -1.57
CA GLU A 215 4.66 5.98 -2.58
C GLU A 215 6.19 5.94 -2.31
N PRO A 216 6.87 4.81 -2.58
CA PRO A 216 8.33 4.72 -2.46
C PRO A 216 9.06 5.61 -3.48
N GLY A 217 10.32 5.95 -3.19
CA GLY A 217 11.16 6.81 -4.02
C GLY A 217 11.51 8.16 -3.39
N SER A 218 12.22 9.00 -4.16
CA SER A 218 12.63 10.32 -3.67
C SER A 218 11.45 11.29 -3.69
N THR A 219 11.23 11.99 -2.58
CA THR A 219 10.11 12.93 -2.38
C THR A 219 10.57 14.19 -1.65
N VAL A 220 9.89 15.31 -1.87
CA VAL A 220 10.16 16.56 -1.15
C VAL A 220 9.20 16.66 0.02
N LEU A 221 9.71 16.51 1.24
CA LEU A 221 8.97 16.75 2.47
C LEU A 221 9.06 18.23 2.87
N SER A 222 7.90 18.86 3.04
CA SER A 222 7.77 20.28 3.39
C SER A 222 6.96 20.47 4.68
N ALA A 223 7.30 21.49 5.47
CA ALA A 223 6.50 21.90 6.63
C ALA A 223 6.39 23.42 6.73
N SER A 224 5.21 23.90 7.14
CA SER A 224 4.91 25.33 7.23
C SER A 224 4.07 25.67 8.46
N HIS A 225 4.38 26.81 9.07
CA HIS A 225 3.66 27.35 10.22
C HIS A 225 3.81 28.88 10.23
N GLN A 226 2.83 29.59 10.78
CA GLN A 226 2.89 31.05 10.88
C GLN A 226 4.10 31.51 11.70
N ASN A 227 4.84 32.51 11.19
CA ASN A 227 6.06 33.08 11.78
C ASN A 227 7.27 32.11 11.82
N TYR A 228 7.31 31.13 10.92
CA TYR A 228 8.45 30.24 10.74
C TYR A 228 8.80 30.14 9.26
N SER A 229 10.10 30.03 8.98
CA SER A 229 10.59 29.73 7.64
C SER A 229 10.07 28.37 7.20
N VAL A 230 9.65 28.27 5.94
CA VAL A 230 9.20 27.00 5.35
C VAL A 230 10.36 26.01 5.35
N PHE A 231 10.14 24.84 5.96
CA PHE A 231 11.05 23.72 5.89
C PHE A 231 10.82 22.97 4.57
N SER A 232 11.91 22.53 3.92
CA SER A 232 11.86 21.68 2.73
C SER A 232 13.12 20.80 2.67
N SER A 233 12.94 19.49 2.52
CA SER A 233 14.05 18.54 2.33
C SER A 233 13.65 17.43 1.37
N VAL A 234 14.60 16.96 0.57
CA VAL A 234 14.46 15.71 -0.18
C VAL A 234 14.71 14.55 0.79
N ILE A 235 13.83 13.56 0.79
CA ILE A 235 14.00 12.31 1.54
C ILE A 235 13.78 11.13 0.59
N ASP A 236 14.51 10.04 0.84
CA ASP A 236 14.36 8.81 0.07
C ASP A 236 13.47 7.83 0.81
N ILE A 237 12.34 7.51 0.19
CA ILE A 237 11.35 6.60 0.73
C ILE A 237 11.68 5.19 0.29
N ARG A 238 11.96 4.32 1.27
CA ARG A 238 12.25 2.91 1.05
C ARG A 238 10.96 2.11 1.20
N GLU A 239 10.76 1.16 0.30
CA GLU A 239 9.66 0.20 0.38
C GLU A 239 9.62 -0.47 1.76
N VAL A 240 8.41 -0.65 2.30
CA VAL A 240 8.15 -1.48 3.47
C VAL A 240 8.68 -0.96 4.82
N GLU A 241 9.01 0.33 4.93
CA GLU A 241 9.41 0.95 6.20
C GLU A 241 8.60 2.21 6.52
N THR A 242 8.15 2.35 7.78
CA THR A 242 7.77 3.67 8.30
C THR A 242 9.04 4.50 8.46
N ILE A 243 9.13 5.58 7.71
CA ILE A 243 10.27 6.50 7.82
C ILE A 243 10.02 7.46 8.95
N ARG A 244 10.97 7.49 9.89
CA ARG A 244 11.00 8.52 10.90
C ARG A 244 11.90 9.67 10.49
N PHE A 245 11.33 10.86 10.35
CA PHE A 245 12.05 12.08 10.03
C PHE A 245 11.61 13.22 10.96
N ASP A 246 12.45 13.60 11.92
CA ASP A 246 12.10 14.69 12.84
C ASP A 246 12.41 16.05 12.16
N ILE A 247 11.50 17.02 12.26
CA ILE A 247 11.61 18.34 11.60
C ILE A 247 11.90 19.40 12.65
N GLN A 248 12.88 20.27 12.37
CA GLN A 248 13.13 21.47 13.17
C GLN A 248 12.68 22.71 12.39
N MET A 249 11.64 23.38 12.89
CA MET A 249 11.15 24.62 12.32
C MET A 249 11.99 25.79 12.85
N ILE A 250 12.46 26.63 11.93
CA ILE A 250 13.25 27.82 12.26
C ILE A 250 12.30 29.01 12.33
N PRO A 251 12.15 29.68 13.50
CA PRO A 251 11.31 30.86 13.61
C PRO A 251 11.77 31.94 12.64
N ASP A 252 10.81 32.62 12.00
CA ASP A 252 11.07 33.87 11.30
C ASP A 252 11.27 34.95 12.36
N LEU A 253 12.49 35.03 12.86
CA LEU A 253 12.91 36.12 13.73
C LEU A 253 13.00 37.38 12.86
N LEU A 254 11.87 38.08 12.70
CA LEU A 254 11.76 39.32 11.91
C LEU A 254 12.76 40.41 12.32
N LEU A 255 13.39 40.26 13.50
CA LEU A 255 14.38 41.17 14.07
C LEU A 255 15.78 40.55 14.18
N ASP A 256 15.99 39.31 13.73
CA ASP A 256 17.33 38.69 13.59
C ASP A 256 17.97 39.19 12.29
N PHE A 257 18.45 40.43 12.33
CA PHE A 257 19.08 41.04 11.17
C PHE A 257 20.47 40.47 10.88
N SER A 258 21.14 39.91 11.90
CA SER A 258 22.44 39.24 11.77
C SER A 258 22.32 37.86 11.13
N LYS A 259 21.11 37.27 11.13
CA LYS A 259 20.79 35.91 10.69
C LYS A 259 21.55 34.84 11.47
N ASN A 260 21.77 35.09 12.77
CA ASN A 260 22.46 34.16 13.67
C ASN A 260 21.49 33.25 14.46
N SER A 261 20.20 33.26 14.10
CA SER A 261 19.10 32.56 14.75
C SER A 261 18.86 33.00 16.20
N ARG A 262 19.26 34.21 16.55
CA ARG A 262 19.02 34.84 17.86
C ARG A 262 18.49 36.26 17.65
N ILE A 263 17.85 36.80 18.67
CA ILE A 263 17.58 38.23 18.77
C ILE A 263 18.42 38.74 19.93
N ASP A 264 19.56 39.34 19.60
CA ASP A 264 20.54 39.84 20.56
C ASP A 264 21.16 41.19 20.12
N LEU A 265 22.24 41.61 20.82
CA LEU A 265 22.88 42.89 20.53
C LEU A 265 23.56 42.92 19.16
N GLU A 266 23.88 41.77 18.57
CA GLU A 266 24.43 41.68 17.22
C GLU A 266 23.42 42.17 16.18
N ASP A 267 22.14 41.85 16.37
CA ASP A 267 21.05 42.32 15.49
C ASP A 267 20.82 43.83 15.63
N ALA A 268 20.86 44.34 16.86
CA ALA A 268 20.75 45.78 17.11
C ALA A 268 21.91 46.54 16.47
N LEU A 269 23.12 45.99 16.58
CA LEU A 269 24.32 46.57 15.97
C LEU A 269 24.23 46.52 14.45
N TYR A 270 23.87 45.37 13.88
CA TYR A 270 23.68 45.21 12.43
C TYR A 270 22.67 46.22 11.89
N ALA A 271 21.49 46.28 12.51
CA ALA A 271 20.43 47.23 12.15
C ALA A 271 20.91 48.67 12.21
N LEU A 272 21.63 49.05 13.28
CA LEU A 272 22.19 50.39 13.44
C LEU A 272 23.21 50.72 12.34
N THR A 273 24.08 49.77 11.96
CA THR A 273 25.03 49.99 10.86
C THR A 273 24.34 50.21 9.51
N LYS A 274 23.21 49.54 9.25
CA LYS A 274 22.43 49.72 8.02
C LYS A 274 21.68 51.04 8.00
N VAL A 275 21.03 51.41 9.10
CA VAL A 275 20.33 52.70 9.25
C VAL A 275 21.29 53.87 9.09
N THR A 276 22.50 53.77 9.67
CA THR A 276 23.54 54.81 9.52
C THR A 276 24.12 54.85 8.11
N ALA A 277 24.40 53.70 7.49
CA ALA A 277 24.89 53.67 6.11
C ALA A 277 23.88 54.24 5.09
N GLU A 278 22.59 54.07 5.32
CA GLU A 278 21.53 54.65 4.48
C GLU A 278 21.36 56.17 4.73
N SER A 279 21.49 56.62 5.98
CA SER A 279 21.39 58.05 6.32
C SER A 279 22.56 58.88 5.78
N PHE A 280 23.74 58.29 5.62
CA PHE A 280 24.89 58.95 4.96
C PHE A 280 24.77 59.01 3.43
N LYS A 281 23.90 58.21 2.79
CA LYS A 281 23.70 58.20 1.33
C LYS A 281 22.61 59.16 0.83
N LYS A 282 21.64 59.54 1.67
CA LYS A 282 20.59 60.51 1.32
C LYS A 282 20.66 61.70 2.28
N LYS A 283 21.25 62.80 1.81
CA LYS A 283 21.43 64.01 2.61
C LYS A 283 20.13 64.73 2.97
N ASP A 284 19.00 64.39 2.36
CA ASP A 284 17.68 64.92 2.74
C ASP A 284 16.60 63.87 2.47
N THR A 285 15.57 63.84 3.33
CA THR A 285 14.38 62.98 3.32
C THR A 285 14.50 61.56 3.92
N ILE A 286 14.06 61.44 5.17
CA ILE A 286 13.85 60.20 5.92
C ILE A 286 12.53 59.56 5.44
N PHE A 287 12.62 58.68 4.45
CA PHE A 287 11.58 57.69 4.16
C PHE A 287 12.26 56.32 4.08
N PHE A 288 12.12 55.53 5.15
CA PHE A 288 12.55 54.13 5.20
C PHE A 288 11.50 53.28 4.46
N ASN A 289 11.74 53.05 3.18
CA ASN A 289 10.93 52.13 2.37
C ASN A 289 11.36 50.70 2.68
N ASN A 290 10.51 49.89 3.34
CA ASN A 290 10.76 48.46 3.62
C ASN A 290 12.14 48.13 4.22
N SER A 291 12.85 49.13 4.76
CA SER A 291 14.20 49.05 5.28
C SER A 291 14.17 49.24 6.80
N ILE A 292 15.02 48.46 7.47
CA ILE A 292 15.21 48.39 8.91
C ILE A 292 15.11 49.78 9.55
N SER A 293 14.24 49.93 10.56
CA SER A 293 13.93 51.22 11.20
C SER A 293 14.54 51.37 12.60
N LEU A 294 14.62 52.61 13.09
CA LEU A 294 14.97 52.89 14.50
C LEU A 294 14.01 52.20 15.49
N LYS A 295 12.76 51.97 15.10
CA LYS A 295 11.78 51.25 15.92
C LYS A 295 12.17 49.78 16.09
N ASP A 296 12.70 49.15 15.05
CA ASP A 296 13.16 47.76 15.08
C ASP A 296 14.38 47.60 15.99
N ILE A 297 15.31 48.57 15.95
CA ILE A 297 16.46 48.63 16.87
C ILE A 297 16.01 48.74 18.33
N ILE A 298 15.08 49.67 18.61
CA ILE A 298 14.54 49.85 19.97
C ILE A 298 13.87 48.56 20.46
N LEU A 299 13.12 47.89 19.59
CA LEU A 299 12.43 46.65 19.90
C LEU A 299 13.42 45.51 20.22
N ILE A 300 14.51 45.37 19.46
CA ILE A 300 15.59 44.41 19.78
C ILE A 300 16.20 44.72 21.16
N LEU A 301 16.54 45.98 21.44
CA LEU A 301 17.14 46.37 22.71
C LEU A 301 16.21 46.10 23.90
N GLN A 302 14.90 46.36 23.75
CA GLN A 302 13.90 46.01 24.76
C GLN A 302 13.85 44.50 25.01
N LEU A 303 13.81 43.69 23.94
CA LEU A 303 13.79 42.23 24.04
C LEU A 303 15.06 41.66 24.70
N VAL A 304 16.22 42.28 24.48
CA VAL A 304 17.48 41.89 25.12
C VAL A 304 17.47 42.26 26.61
N CYS A 305 16.99 43.46 26.96
CA CYS A 305 16.91 43.92 28.35
C CYS A 305 15.93 43.07 29.18
N ASP A 306 14.79 42.67 28.62
CA ASP A 306 13.79 41.87 29.34
C ASP A 306 14.22 40.41 29.59
N LYS A 307 15.21 39.90 28.84
CA LYS A 307 15.81 38.58 29.05
C LYS A 307 16.87 38.54 30.17
N GLN A 308 17.29 39.70 30.68
CA GLN A 308 18.20 39.76 31.83
C GLN A 308 17.41 39.47 33.12
N PRO A 309 17.92 38.65 34.06
CA PRO A 309 17.27 38.46 35.34
C PRO A 309 17.10 39.83 35.99
N LYS A 310 15.85 40.21 36.30
CA LYS A 310 15.55 41.45 37.03
C LYS A 310 16.29 41.39 38.36
N TYR A 311 17.41 42.08 38.46
CA TYR A 311 18.04 42.33 39.75
C TYR A 311 17.04 43.11 40.59
N ARG A 312 16.43 42.43 41.56
CA ARG A 312 15.68 43.09 42.64
C ARG A 312 16.70 43.91 43.43
N LEU A 313 16.59 45.23 43.31
CA LEU A 313 17.12 46.16 44.31
C LEU A 313 16.39 45.93 45.64
#